data_AF-H0EKP5-F1
#
_entry.id   AF-H0EKP5-F1
#
_cell.length_a   1.000
_cell.length_b   1.000
_cell.length_c   1.000
_cell.angle_alpha   90.00
_cell.angle_beta   90.00
_cell.angle_gamma   90.00
#
_symmetry.space_group_name_H-M   'P 1'
#
loop_
_entity.id
_entity.type
_entity.pdbx_description
1 polymer ?
#
loop_
_entity_poly.entity_id
_entity_poly.type
_entity_poly.pdbx_seq_one_letter_code
_entity_poly.pdbx_strand_id
1 'polypeptide(L)'
;MATNITWHEGLSRSERNDLRKQKGFTLWFTGLSASDKGDALPFIEVFVDIPVEVAEARDPKGLYKKARAGEIPNFTGISAPYEAPENPEIHIRNDQVTVEEAVAKIMEYLYEHKLIEKSASA
;
A
#
# COMPACT_ATOMS: atom_id res chain seq x y z
N MET A 1 -6.55 9.31 28.99
CA MET A 1 -6.95 7.88 29.06
C MET A 1 -8.47 7.82 29.09
N ALA A 2 -9.08 6.98 28.25
CA ALA A 2 -10.53 6.79 28.28
C ALA A 2 -10.91 5.92 29.51
N THR A 3 -11.88 6.37 30.30
CA THR A 3 -12.25 5.77 31.59
C THR A 3 -13.54 4.94 31.54
N ASN A 4 -14.18 4.81 30.37
CA ASN A 4 -15.51 4.19 30.25
C ASN A 4 -15.67 3.39 28.94
N ILE A 5 -14.85 2.35 28.76
CA ILE A 5 -14.96 1.41 27.63
C ILE A 5 -15.37 0.05 28.20
N THR A 6 -16.54 -0.46 27.80
CA THR A 6 -17.00 -1.82 28.09
C THR A 6 -17.02 -2.62 26.80
N TRP A 7 -16.34 -3.76 26.76
CA TRP A 7 -16.38 -4.69 25.63
C TRP A 7 -17.67 -5.51 25.67
N HIS A 8 -18.35 -5.63 24.53
CA HIS A 8 -19.47 -6.56 24.35
C HIS A 8 -18.97 -7.88 23.77
N GLU A 9 -19.66 -8.99 24.04
CA GLU A 9 -19.41 -10.22 23.31
C GLU A 9 -19.77 -10.01 21.83
N GLY A 10 -18.82 -10.36 20.95
CA GLY A 10 -18.97 -10.26 19.52
C GLY A 10 -18.51 -11.53 18.84
N LEU A 11 -18.83 -11.65 17.55
CA LEU A 11 -18.39 -12.78 16.71
C LEU A 11 -16.87 -12.89 16.74
N SER A 12 -16.34 -14.11 16.89
CA SER A 12 -14.92 -14.42 16.76
C SER A 12 -14.40 -14.11 15.36
N ARG A 13 -13.07 -14.04 15.20
CA ARG A 13 -12.45 -13.79 13.90
C ARG A 13 -12.76 -14.89 12.88
N SER A 14 -12.86 -16.16 13.32
CA SER A 14 -13.24 -17.27 12.44
C SER A 14 -14.66 -17.09 11.94
N GLU A 15 -15.61 -16.85 12.85
CA GLU A 15 -17.02 -16.67 12.50
C GLU A 15 -17.23 -15.50 11.54
N ARG A 16 -16.51 -14.38 11.73
CA ARG A 16 -16.57 -13.25 10.78
C ARG A 16 -16.01 -13.59 9.41
N ASN A 17 -14.92 -14.36 9.33
CA ASN A 17 -14.35 -14.78 8.05
C ASN A 17 -15.28 -15.77 7.33
N ASP A 18 -15.87 -16.70 8.07
CA ASP A 18 -16.76 -17.74 7.55
C ASP A 18 -18.08 -17.18 7.05
N LEU A 19 -18.64 -16.18 7.75
CA LEU A 19 -19.85 -15.46 7.32
C LEU A 19 -19.59 -14.60 6.08
N ARG A 20 -18.43 -13.94 5.98
CA ARG A 20 -18.09 -13.05 4.87
C ARG A 20 -17.46 -13.77 3.67
N LYS A 21 -17.09 -15.04 3.82
CA LYS A 21 -16.31 -15.82 2.83
C LYS A 21 -15.00 -15.12 2.42
N GLN A 22 -14.37 -14.40 3.35
CA GLN A 22 -13.10 -13.72 3.12
C GLN A 22 -12.34 -13.52 4.43
N LYS A 23 -11.01 -13.44 4.35
CA LYS A 23 -10.16 -13.13 5.51
C LYS A 23 -9.83 -11.63 5.51
N GLY A 24 -9.87 -11.02 6.69
CA GLY A 24 -9.32 -9.67 6.85
C GLY A 24 -7.79 -9.69 6.78
N PHE A 25 -7.24 -8.84 5.92
CA PHE A 25 -5.81 -8.54 5.81
C PHE A 25 -5.63 -7.04 5.54
N THR A 26 -4.42 -6.53 5.74
CA THR A 26 -4.07 -5.14 5.43
C THR A 26 -3.12 -5.14 4.25
N LEU A 27 -3.57 -4.60 3.12
CA LEU A 27 -2.68 -4.24 2.04
C LEU A 27 -2.10 -2.87 2.39
N TRP A 28 -0.79 -2.80 2.64
CA TRP A 28 -0.18 -1.54 3.04
C TRP A 28 0.73 -0.99 1.94
N PHE A 29 0.28 0.10 1.33
CA PHE A 29 1.09 0.87 0.40
C PHE A 29 2.18 1.64 1.13
N THR A 30 3.45 1.27 0.88
CA THR A 30 4.62 1.95 1.45
C THR A 30 5.07 3.09 0.53
N GLY A 31 5.57 4.18 1.12
CA GLY A 31 5.84 5.44 0.43
C GLY A 31 6.01 6.60 1.42
N LEU A 32 6.38 7.77 0.92
CA LEU A 32 6.75 8.95 1.72
C LEU A 32 5.58 9.57 2.50
N SER A 33 5.88 10.23 3.64
CA SER A 33 4.98 10.92 4.59
C SER A 33 3.49 10.55 4.51
N ALA A 34 3.07 9.61 5.38
CA ALA A 34 1.71 9.20 5.80
C ALA A 34 1.64 7.70 6.18
N SER A 35 2.77 7.08 6.52
CA SER A 35 2.92 5.62 6.52
C SER A 35 3.33 5.08 7.90
N ASP A 36 2.46 5.22 8.89
CA ASP A 36 2.66 4.66 10.24
C ASP A 36 2.22 3.18 10.27
N LYS A 37 3.10 2.23 10.62
CA LYS A 37 2.81 0.78 10.45
C LYS A 37 3.15 -0.05 11.69
N GLY A 38 2.11 -0.41 12.44
CA GLY A 38 2.16 -1.40 13.53
C GLY A 38 1.68 -2.80 13.10
N ASP A 39 1.96 -3.79 13.96
CA ASP A 39 1.87 -5.22 13.67
C ASP A 39 0.51 -5.92 13.92
N ALA A 40 0.33 -7.05 13.20
CA ALA A 40 -0.61 -8.17 13.38
C ALA A 40 -1.77 -8.36 12.37
N LEU A 41 -1.45 -8.38 11.06
CA LEU A 41 -2.18 -8.99 9.93
C LEU A 41 -1.12 -9.49 8.91
N PRO A 42 -1.40 -10.44 7.98
CA PRO A 42 -0.45 -10.69 6.89
C PRO A 42 -0.20 -9.36 6.16
N PHE A 43 1.06 -8.93 6.24
CA PHE A 43 1.54 -7.67 5.70
C PHE A 43 2.09 -7.94 4.32
N ILE A 44 1.64 -7.17 3.33
CA ILE A 44 2.07 -7.32 1.93
C ILE A 44 2.62 -5.96 1.53
N GLU A 45 3.93 -5.88 1.40
CA GLU A 45 4.65 -4.73 0.91
C GLU A 45 4.54 -4.66 -0.61
N VAL A 46 3.90 -3.61 -1.09
CA VAL A 46 3.82 -3.29 -2.52
C VAL A 46 4.77 -2.15 -2.83
N PHE A 47 5.88 -2.44 -3.50
CA PHE A 47 6.81 -1.44 -3.99
C PHE A 47 6.29 -0.82 -5.30
N VAL A 48 5.78 0.39 -5.22
CA VAL A 48 5.38 1.20 -6.38
C VAL A 48 6.58 1.99 -6.87
N ASP A 49 7.34 1.36 -7.75
CA ASP A 49 8.60 1.85 -8.28
C ASP A 49 8.36 2.75 -9.50
N ILE A 50 8.96 3.93 -9.45
CA ILE A 50 8.93 4.90 -10.54
C ILE A 50 10.22 5.73 -10.51
N PRO A 51 10.86 6.00 -11.65
CA PRO A 51 11.99 6.92 -11.69
C PRO A 51 11.59 8.32 -11.22
N VAL A 52 12.48 9.01 -10.50
CA VAL A 52 12.20 10.32 -9.93
C VAL A 52 11.86 11.34 -11.01
N GLU A 53 12.48 11.26 -12.18
CA GLU A 53 12.26 12.14 -13.32
C GLU A 53 10.82 12.01 -13.85
N VAL A 54 10.28 10.79 -13.84
CA VAL A 54 8.89 10.54 -14.27
C VAL A 54 7.92 11.05 -13.21
N ALA A 55 8.23 10.90 -11.93
CA ALA A 55 7.43 11.44 -10.83
C ALA A 55 7.41 12.98 -10.85
N GLU A 56 8.56 13.61 -11.11
CA GLU A 56 8.72 15.05 -11.31
C GLU A 56 7.92 15.56 -12.52
N ALA A 57 7.93 14.81 -13.63
CA ALA A 57 7.17 15.20 -14.82
C ALA A 57 5.65 15.18 -14.59
N ARG A 58 5.16 14.27 -13.74
CA ARG A 58 3.73 14.16 -13.40
C ARG A 58 3.25 15.29 -12.48
N ASP A 59 4.09 15.66 -11.50
CA ASP A 59 3.90 16.63 -10.39
C ASP A 59 2.54 17.39 -10.33
N PRO A 60 1.41 16.69 -10.07
CA PRO A 60 0.08 17.29 -10.17
C PRO A 60 -0.19 18.33 -9.07
N LYS A 61 0.62 18.31 -8.00
CA LYS A 61 0.52 19.18 -6.83
C LYS A 61 1.63 20.23 -6.77
N GLY A 62 2.57 20.23 -7.73
CA GLY A 62 3.70 21.18 -7.74
C GLY A 62 4.71 20.96 -6.61
N LEU A 63 4.74 19.78 -5.98
CA LEU A 63 5.60 19.49 -4.83
C LEU A 63 7.05 19.31 -5.24
N TYR A 64 7.31 18.61 -6.34
CA TYR A 64 8.68 18.44 -6.86
C TYR A 64 9.27 19.77 -7.29
N LYS A 65 8.47 20.63 -7.94
CA LYS A 65 8.88 21.98 -8.30
C LYS A 65 9.31 22.79 -7.07
N LYS A 66 8.51 22.78 -6.00
CA LYS A 66 8.82 23.47 -4.74
C LYS A 66 10.04 22.87 -4.03
N ALA A 67 10.18 21.55 -4.05
CA ALA A 67 11.33 20.85 -3.49
C ALA A 67 12.63 21.23 -4.21
N ARG A 68 12.63 21.25 -5.56
CA ARG A 68 13.77 21.71 -6.38
C ARG A 68 14.09 23.19 -6.16
N ALA A 69 13.08 24.01 -5.86
CA ALA A 69 13.27 25.42 -5.48
C ALA A 69 13.78 25.62 -4.04
N GLY A 70 13.92 24.55 -3.24
CA GLY A 70 14.37 24.62 -1.85
C GLY A 70 13.29 25.07 -0.86
N GLU A 71 12.04 25.23 -1.30
CA GLU A 71 10.91 25.63 -0.45
C GLU A 71 10.44 24.49 0.47
N ILE A 72 10.70 23.23 0.06
CA ILE A 72 10.38 22.04 0.85
C ILE A 72 11.70 21.34 1.23
N PRO A 73 12.18 21.46 2.47
CA PRO A 73 13.38 20.77 2.93
C PRO A 73 13.12 19.27 3.08
N ASN A 74 14.18 18.47 2.97
CA ASN A 74 14.16 17.01 3.18
C ASN A 74 13.10 16.29 2.35
N PHE A 75 12.92 16.72 1.10
CA PHE A 75 11.96 16.11 0.20
C PHE A 75 12.56 14.85 -0.40
N THR A 76 11.94 13.71 -0.14
CA THR A 76 12.52 12.44 -0.54
C THR A 76 12.52 12.22 -2.06
N GLY A 77 13.61 11.64 -2.56
CA GLY A 77 13.93 11.56 -3.99
C GLY A 77 14.66 12.79 -4.52
N ILE A 78 14.72 13.88 -3.75
CA ILE A 78 15.36 15.15 -4.15
C ILE A 78 16.49 15.54 -3.20
N SER A 79 16.15 15.86 -1.96
CA SER A 79 17.07 16.31 -0.91
C SER A 79 17.14 15.35 0.29
N ALA A 80 16.34 14.28 0.27
CA ALA A 80 16.43 13.15 1.19
C ALA A 80 16.40 11.81 0.41
N PRO A 81 17.05 10.75 0.91
CA PRO A 81 17.08 9.45 0.24
C PRO A 81 15.73 8.72 0.37
N TYR A 82 15.41 7.91 -0.63
CA TYR A 82 14.40 6.86 -0.54
C TYR A 82 15.13 5.52 -0.47
N GLU A 83 14.81 4.71 0.53
CA GLU A 83 15.33 3.35 0.66
C GLU A 83 14.33 2.40 0.01
N ALA A 84 14.65 1.92 -1.20
CA ALA A 84 13.80 0.94 -1.87
C ALA A 84 13.81 -0.39 -1.11
N PRO A 85 12.65 -1.06 -0.95
CA PRO A 85 12.61 -2.35 -0.27
C PRO A 85 13.39 -3.39 -1.08
N GLU A 86 14.21 -4.18 -0.40
CA GLU A 86 15.03 -5.21 -1.04
C GLU A 86 14.20 -6.41 -1.51
N ASN A 87 13.16 -6.78 -0.75
CA ASN A 87 12.34 -7.96 -0.98
C ASN A 87 10.84 -7.66 -0.78
N PRO A 88 10.23 -6.77 -1.58
CA PRO A 88 8.80 -6.54 -1.49
C PRO A 88 8.02 -7.77 -1.97
N GLU A 89 6.86 -8.07 -1.37
CA GLU A 89 5.97 -9.11 -1.86
C GLU A 89 5.47 -8.83 -3.28
N ILE A 90 5.27 -7.55 -3.63
CA ILE A 90 4.83 -7.13 -4.96
C ILE A 90 5.65 -5.93 -5.43
N HIS A 91 6.27 -6.02 -6.61
CA HIS A 91 6.99 -4.91 -7.24
C HIS A 91 6.29 -4.45 -8.52
N ILE A 92 5.93 -3.17 -8.58
CA ILE A 92 5.21 -2.55 -9.69
C ILE A 92 6.07 -1.43 -10.28
N ARG A 93 6.53 -1.62 -11.51
CA ARG A 93 7.13 -0.55 -12.35
C ARG A 93 6.04 0.34 -12.92
N ASN A 94 5.62 1.34 -12.16
CA ASN A 94 4.43 2.17 -12.40
C ASN A 94 4.58 3.17 -13.57
N ASP A 95 5.77 3.25 -14.16
CA ASP A 95 6.05 3.91 -15.43
C ASP A 95 5.81 3.00 -16.65
N GLN A 96 5.71 1.69 -16.46
CA GLN A 96 5.68 0.68 -17.53
C GLN A 96 4.35 -0.06 -17.65
N VAL A 97 3.42 0.17 -16.71
CA VAL A 97 2.11 -0.48 -16.69
C VAL A 97 1.01 0.56 -16.53
N THR A 98 -0.20 0.22 -16.98
CA THR A 98 -1.39 0.99 -16.64
C THR A 98 -1.82 0.73 -15.20
N VAL A 99 -2.76 1.55 -14.71
CA VAL A 99 -3.35 1.35 -13.37
C VAL A 99 -4.07 0.00 -13.31
N GLU A 100 -4.79 -0.38 -14.36
CA GLU A 100 -5.53 -1.63 -14.43
C GLU A 100 -4.59 -2.84 -14.38
N GLU A 101 -3.46 -2.78 -15.09
CA GLU A 101 -2.42 -3.81 -15.06
C GLU A 101 -1.74 -3.91 -13.69
N ALA A 102 -1.45 -2.77 -13.05
CA ALA A 102 -0.91 -2.74 -11.69
C ALA A 102 -1.88 -3.37 -10.68
N VAL A 103 -3.18 -3.04 -10.77
CA VAL A 103 -4.24 -3.65 -9.95
C VAL A 103 -4.35 -5.14 -10.23
N ALA A 104 -4.29 -5.55 -11.49
CA ALA A 104 -4.35 -6.97 -11.87
C ALA A 104 -3.20 -7.77 -11.21
N LYS A 105 -1.97 -7.25 -11.21
CA LYS A 105 -0.83 -7.88 -10.52
C LYS A 105 -1.07 -8.04 -9.01
N ILE A 106 -1.64 -7.02 -8.36
CA ILE A 106 -1.98 -7.09 -6.94
C ILE A 106 -3.03 -8.18 -6.71
N MET A 107 -4.09 -8.19 -7.51
CA MET A 107 -5.17 -9.17 -7.38
C MET A 107 -4.67 -10.61 -7.60
N GLU A 108 -3.80 -10.82 -8.59
CA GLU A 108 -3.18 -12.12 -8.87
C GLU A 108 -2.41 -12.64 -7.65
N TYR A 109 -1.53 -11.82 -7.06
CA TYR A 109 -0.81 -12.18 -5.83
C TYR A 109 -1.78 -12.58 -4.70
N LEU A 110 -2.84 -11.81 -4.50
CA LEU A 110 -3.84 -12.07 -3.46
C LEU A 110 -4.61 -13.38 -3.69
N TYR A 111 -4.89 -13.74 -4.96
CA TYR A 111 -5.52 -15.00 -5.31
C TYR A 111 -4.58 -16.20 -5.12
N GLU A 112 -3.33 -16.10 -5.59
CA GLU A 112 -2.33 -17.16 -5.45
C GLU A 112 -2.06 -17.51 -3.97
N HIS A 113 -2.03 -16.48 -3.12
CA HIS A 113 -1.81 -16.63 -1.69
C HIS A 113 -3.10 -16.94 -0.91
N LYS A 114 -4.23 -17.15 -1.61
CA LYS A 114 -5.54 -17.51 -1.03
C LYS A 114 -6.01 -16.52 0.05
N LEU A 115 -5.70 -15.24 -0.17
CA LEU A 115 -6.10 -14.14 0.69
C LEU A 115 -7.48 -13.60 0.30
N ILE A 116 -7.81 -13.70 -0.99
CA ILE A 116 -9.14 -13.44 -1.56
C ILE A 116 -9.53 -14.65 -2.42
N GLU A 117 -10.82 -14.98 -2.47
CA GLU A 117 -11.35 -15.97 -3.41
C GLU A 117 -11.52 -15.37 -4.81
N LYS A 118 -11.10 -16.11 -5.84
CA LYS A 118 -11.38 -15.72 -7.23
C LYS A 118 -12.87 -15.94 -7.48
N SER A 119 -13.64 -14.88 -7.67
CA SER A 119 -15.05 -15.02 -8.02
C SER A 119 -15.15 -15.83 -9.31
N ALA A 120 -15.94 -16.91 -9.30
CA ALA A 120 -16.33 -17.57 -10.53
C ALA A 120 -17.00 -16.50 -11.42
N SER A 121 -16.45 -16.28 -12.62
CA SER A 121 -17.10 -15.41 -13.61
C SER A 121 -18.53 -15.90 -13.79
N ALA A 122 -19.50 -15.00 -13.58
CA ALA A 122 -20.82 -15.13 -14.17
C ALA A 122 -20.73 -14.99 -15.70
#